data_AF-A0A2Z6N0B9-F1
#
_entry.id   AF-A0A2Z6N0B9-F1
#
_cell.length_a   1.000
_cell.length_b   1.000
_cell.length_c   1.000
_cell.angle_alpha   90.00
_cell.angle_beta   90.00
_cell.angle_gamma   90.00
#
_symmetry.space_group_name_H-M   'P 1'
#
loop_
_entity.id
_entity.type
_entity.pdbx_description
1 polymer ?
#
loop_
_entity_poly.entity_id
_entity_poly.type
_entity_poly.pdbx_seq_one_letter_code
_entity_poly.pdbx_strand_id
1 'polypeptide(L)'
;MNNRKLLQTSVDNVIVTQKVIVNPDGSGDFVTINEAVDAAPNKTGTNNGYHVIYVVAGIYNEYVSIAKSKENLMIVGDGIGRTVITGNRSVVDGWTTFQSATFGKLINC
;
A
#
# COMPACT_ATOMS: atom_id res chain seq x y z
N MET A 1 -0.06 -17.34 20.70
CA MET A 1 0.10 -16.02 20.04
C MET A 1 0.28 -16.30 18.57
N ASN A 2 -0.74 -16.00 17.75
CA ASN A 2 -0.83 -16.48 16.37
C ASN A 2 0.06 -15.64 15.43
N ASN A 3 1.28 -16.13 15.20
CA ASN A 3 2.14 -15.69 14.11
C ASN A 3 1.48 -16.09 12.79
N ARG A 4 0.81 -15.16 12.11
CA ARG A 4 0.36 -15.41 10.73
C ARG A 4 1.58 -15.39 9.83
N LYS A 5 2.06 -16.61 9.57
CA LYS A 5 3.08 -16.98 8.60
C LYS A 5 2.64 -16.56 7.20
N LEU A 6 3.01 -15.35 6.79
CA LEU A 6 2.94 -14.92 5.39
C LEU A 6 4.14 -15.50 4.60
N LEU A 7 4.44 -16.78 4.81
CA LEU A 7 5.62 -17.45 4.25
C LEU A 7 5.32 -18.85 3.69
N GLN A 8 4.05 -19.27 3.59
CA GLN A 8 3.65 -20.50 2.90
C GLN A 8 2.14 -20.54 2.68
N THR A 9 1.68 -19.79 1.69
CA THR A 9 0.55 -20.25 0.88
C THR A 9 1.09 -20.38 -0.52
N SER A 10 1.23 -21.61 -1.00
CA SER A 10 1.32 -21.89 -2.43
C SER A 10 0.02 -21.39 -3.06
N VAL A 11 -0.02 -20.11 -3.39
CA VAL A 11 -0.94 -19.57 -4.39
C VAL A 11 -0.08 -19.49 -5.64
N ASP A 12 -0.43 -20.27 -6.65
CA ASP A 12 0.35 -20.53 -7.85
C ASP A 12 1.13 -19.28 -8.35
N ASN A 13 2.47 -19.39 -8.38
CA ASN A 13 3.38 -18.53 -9.16
C ASN A 13 3.37 -17.00 -8.91
N VAL A 14 3.14 -16.52 -7.68
CA VAL A 14 3.37 -15.10 -7.36
C VAL A 14 4.87 -14.85 -7.09
N ILE A 15 5.59 -14.31 -8.08
CA ILE A 15 6.98 -13.87 -7.91
C ILE A 15 6.96 -12.58 -7.08
N VAL A 16 7.64 -12.56 -5.93
CA VAL A 16 7.85 -11.34 -5.12
C VAL A 16 9.29 -10.89 -5.31
N THR A 17 9.47 -9.67 -5.83
CA THR A 17 10.81 -9.13 -6.15
C THR A 17 11.43 -8.41 -4.96
N GLN A 18 10.61 -7.70 -4.19
CA GLN A 18 11.05 -6.95 -3.02
C GLN A 18 9.89 -6.84 -2.03
N LYS A 19 10.24 -6.80 -0.75
CA LYS A 19 9.29 -6.56 0.35
C LYS A 19 9.80 -5.42 1.21
N VAL A 20 8.92 -4.48 1.52
CA VAL A 20 9.17 -3.39 2.49
C VAL A 20 8.09 -3.41 3.56
N ILE A 21 8.41 -2.93 4.76
CA ILE A 21 7.52 -2.91 5.93
C ILE A 21 7.21 -1.47 6.30
N VAL A 22 5.92 -1.16 6.43
CA VAL A 22 5.42 0.10 6.94
C VAL A 22 4.97 -0.10 8.38
N ASN A 23 5.59 0.60 9.31
CA ASN A 23 5.18 0.60 10.72
C ASN A 23 5.23 2.03 11.29
N PRO A 24 4.08 2.59 11.75
CA PRO A 24 4.01 3.96 12.24
C PRO A 24 4.80 4.20 13.53
N ASP A 25 5.22 3.15 14.24
CA ASP A 25 6.11 3.26 15.40
C ASP A 25 7.59 3.48 15.03
N GLY A 26 7.93 3.44 13.73
CA GLY A 26 9.29 3.61 13.21
C GLY A 26 10.14 2.34 13.21
N SER A 27 9.60 1.17 13.59
CA SER A 27 10.31 -0.11 13.59
C SER A 27 10.34 -0.80 12.22
N GLY A 28 9.71 -0.21 11.21
CA GLY A 28 9.66 -0.71 9.83
C GLY A 28 10.70 -0.03 8.92
N ASP A 29 10.64 -0.32 7.62
CA ASP A 29 11.43 0.39 6.61
C ASP A 29 10.90 1.81 6.38
N PHE A 30 9.60 2.00 6.54
CA PHE A 30 8.91 3.29 6.39
C PHE A 30 7.89 3.51 7.51
N VAL A 31 7.59 4.78 7.80
CA VAL A 31 6.58 5.15 8.80
C VAL A 31 5.20 5.28 8.15
N THR A 32 5.16 5.77 6.91
CA THR A 32 3.91 6.01 6.16
C THR A 32 3.79 5.14 4.92
N ILE A 33 2.55 4.94 4.45
CA ILE A 33 2.30 4.16 3.23
C ILE A 33 2.75 4.96 2.00
N ASN A 34 2.54 6.28 1.99
CA ASN A 34 3.01 7.15 0.90
C ASN A 34 4.53 7.06 0.67
N GLU A 35 5.36 7.06 1.72
CA GLU A 35 6.81 6.91 1.57
C GLU A 35 7.19 5.56 0.94
N ALA A 36 6.52 4.48 1.35
CA ALA A 36 6.75 3.16 0.77
C ALA A 36 6.33 3.08 -0.70
N VAL A 37 5.21 3.73 -1.06
CA VAL A 37 4.74 3.85 -2.46
C VAL A 37 5.73 4.67 -3.28
N ASP A 38 6.25 5.77 -2.74
CA ASP A 38 7.21 6.64 -3.42
C ASP A 38 8.57 5.96 -3.62
N ALA A 39 9.01 5.15 -2.66
CA ALA A 39 10.22 4.35 -2.77
C ALA A 39 10.10 3.16 -3.74
N ALA A 40 8.89 2.71 -4.06
CA ALA A 40 8.70 1.59 -4.97
C ALA A 40 9.23 1.90 -6.39
N PRO A 41 9.86 0.94 -7.08
CA PRO A 41 10.40 1.15 -8.43
C PRO A 41 9.29 1.52 -9.44
N ASN A 42 9.62 2.43 -10.36
CA ASN A 42 8.75 2.77 -11.49
C ASN A 42 8.96 1.78 -12.63
N LYS A 43 7.88 1.43 -13.35
CA LYS A 43 7.89 0.67 -14.62
C LYS A 43 8.72 -0.61 -14.53
N THR A 44 8.39 -1.47 -13.56
CA THR A 44 9.10 -2.73 -13.33
C THR A 44 9.04 -3.68 -14.53
N GLY A 45 8.16 -3.46 -15.51
CA GLY A 45 8.05 -4.29 -16.71
C GLY A 45 7.28 -5.58 -16.41
N THR A 46 6.62 -6.12 -17.44
CA THR A 46 5.61 -7.19 -17.33
C THR A 46 6.13 -8.50 -16.72
N ASN A 47 7.45 -8.69 -16.63
CA ASN A 47 8.10 -9.94 -16.17
C ASN A 47 8.78 -9.83 -14.79
N ASN A 48 8.69 -8.67 -14.14
CA ASN A 48 9.32 -8.47 -12.83
C ASN A 48 8.22 -8.51 -11.78
N GLY A 49 8.21 -9.57 -10.98
CA GLY A 49 7.21 -9.87 -9.97
C GLY A 49 6.89 -8.73 -8.99
N TYR A 50 5.93 -8.98 -8.12
CA TYR A 50 5.32 -7.99 -7.25
C TYR A 50 6.30 -7.35 -6.27
N HIS A 51 6.24 -6.03 -6.17
CA HIS A 51 6.83 -5.27 -5.07
C HIS A 51 5.81 -5.20 -3.94
N VAL A 52 6.12 -5.81 -2.80
CA VAL A 52 5.18 -5.97 -1.69
C VAL A 52 5.44 -4.91 -0.62
N ILE A 53 4.44 -4.07 -0.33
CA ILE A 53 4.40 -3.20 0.83
C ILE A 53 3.59 -3.90 1.91
N TYR A 54 4.24 -4.32 2.99
CA TYR A 54 3.59 -4.90 4.15
C TYR A 54 3.26 -3.82 5.17
N VAL A 55 1.99 -3.63 5.46
CA VAL A 55 1.51 -2.58 6.38
C VAL A 55 1.10 -3.23 7.70
N VAL A 56 1.80 -2.87 8.77
CA VAL A 56 1.53 -3.40 10.11
C VAL A 56 0.15 -2.94 10.61
N ALA A 57 -0.39 -3.63 11.61
CA ALA A 57 -1.60 -3.20 12.30
C ALA A 57 -1.45 -1.76 12.83
N GLY A 58 -2.43 -0.91 12.53
CA GLY A 58 -2.39 0.51 12.83
C GLY A 58 -3.50 1.27 12.13
N ILE A 59 -3.72 2.50 12.58
CA ILE A 59 -4.60 3.47 11.93
C ILE A 59 -3.73 4.48 11.21
N TYR A 60 -3.86 4.53 9.90
CA TYR A 60 -3.11 5.39 9.01
C TYR A 60 -4.05 6.47 8.46
N ASN A 61 -3.90 7.70 8.96
CA ASN A 61 -4.68 8.84 8.49
C ASN A 61 -3.94 9.53 7.34
N GLU A 62 -4.03 8.95 6.16
CA GLU A 62 -3.34 9.41 4.97
C GLU A 62 -4.15 9.14 3.70
N TYR A 63 -3.89 9.94 2.65
CA TYR A 63 -4.46 9.73 1.32
C TYR A 63 -3.39 9.12 0.44
N VAL A 64 -3.57 7.86 0.05
CA VAL A 64 -2.59 7.12 -0.73
C VAL A 64 -2.96 7.18 -2.21
N SER A 65 -2.04 7.72 -3.01
CA SER A 65 -2.19 7.81 -4.46
C SER A 65 -1.13 6.95 -5.16
N ILE A 66 -1.58 5.95 -5.92
CA ILE A 66 -0.69 5.12 -6.71
C ILE A 66 -0.58 5.73 -8.12
N ALA A 67 0.58 6.31 -8.43
CA ALA A 67 0.85 6.84 -9.77
C ALA A 67 0.79 5.73 -10.84
N LYS A 68 0.40 6.07 -12.07
CA LYS A 68 0.31 5.10 -13.18
C LYS A 68 1.62 4.37 -13.46
N SER A 69 2.77 4.97 -13.16
CA SER A 69 4.10 4.38 -13.33
C SER A 69 4.44 3.29 -12.31
N LYS A 70 3.72 3.20 -11.19
CA LYS A 70 3.94 2.24 -10.11
C LYS A 70 3.20 0.94 -10.43
N GLU A 71 3.80 0.13 -11.29
CA GLU A 71 3.26 -1.15 -11.76
C GLU A 71 3.66 -2.30 -10.82
N ASN A 72 2.84 -3.36 -10.76
CA ASN A 72 3.06 -4.57 -9.95
C ASN A 72 3.26 -4.31 -8.43
N LEU A 73 2.59 -3.30 -7.89
CA LEU A 73 2.61 -3.02 -6.46
C LEU A 73 1.54 -3.84 -5.72
N MET A 74 1.94 -4.57 -4.68
CA MET A 74 1.04 -5.33 -3.82
C MET A 74 1.11 -4.77 -2.40
N ILE A 75 -0.03 -4.33 -1.86
CA ILE A 75 -0.11 -3.83 -0.48
C ILE A 75 -0.84 -4.85 0.37
N VAL A 76 -0.20 -5.29 1.45
CA VAL A 76 -0.72 -6.35 2.34
C VAL A 76 -0.72 -5.85 3.77
N GLY A 77 -1.90 -5.73 4.37
CA GLY A 77 -2.04 -5.39 5.78
C GLY A 77 -1.94 -6.60 6.71
N ASP A 78 -1.87 -6.33 8.01
CA ASP A 78 -2.12 -7.31 9.08
C ASP A 78 -3.59 -7.79 9.10
N GLY A 79 -4.41 -7.43 8.12
CA GLY A 79 -5.75 -7.96 7.92
C GLY A 79 -6.86 -6.99 8.30
N ILE A 80 -8.07 -7.37 7.90
CA ILE A 80 -9.27 -6.55 8.01
C ILE A 80 -9.50 -6.16 9.47
N GLY A 81 -9.71 -4.86 9.71
CA GLY A 81 -9.94 -4.29 11.04
C GLY A 81 -8.70 -4.10 11.90
N ARG A 82 -7.51 -4.53 11.45
CA ARG A 82 -6.23 -4.26 12.14
C ARG A 82 -5.40 -3.21 11.45
N THR A 83 -5.32 -3.27 10.13
CA THR A 83 -4.71 -2.22 9.31
C THR A 83 -5.85 -1.41 8.70
N VAL A 84 -5.97 -0.14 9.11
CA VAL A 84 -7.04 0.76 8.67
C VAL A 84 -6.41 2.01 8.07
N ILE A 85 -6.67 2.23 6.78
CA ILE A 85 -6.35 3.49 6.11
C ILE A 85 -7.61 4.34 6.15
N THR A 86 -7.51 5.53 6.72
CA THR A 86 -8.65 6.42 6.95
C THR A 86 -8.41 7.81 6.38
N GLY A 87 -9.49 8.47 6.03
CA GLY A 87 -9.52 9.81 5.49
C GLY A 87 -10.95 10.33 5.49
N ASN A 88 -11.10 11.66 5.53
CA ASN A 88 -12.37 12.36 5.64
C ASN A 88 -12.62 13.35 4.49
N ARG A 89 -12.06 13.11 3.29
CA ARG A 89 -12.32 13.98 2.13
C ARG A 89 -13.71 13.74 1.59
N SER A 90 -14.43 14.81 1.27
CA SER A 90 -15.78 14.75 0.72
C SER A 90 -16.03 15.85 -0.31
N VAL A 91 -17.09 15.67 -1.11
CA VAL A 91 -17.52 16.68 -2.08
C VAL A 91 -18.01 17.97 -1.41
N VAL A 92 -18.61 17.85 -0.23
CA VAL A 92 -19.06 18.99 0.56
C VAL A 92 -17.88 19.86 1.00
N ASP A 93 -16.73 19.23 1.26
CA ASP A 93 -15.48 19.92 1.65
C ASP A 93 -14.66 20.43 0.44
N GLY A 94 -15.24 20.44 -0.77
CA GLY A 94 -14.61 20.98 -1.97
C GLY A 94 -13.73 20.00 -2.75
N TRP A 95 -13.73 18.70 -2.41
CA TRP A 95 -13.03 17.68 -3.18
C TRP A 95 -13.89 17.16 -4.33
N THR A 96 -13.29 16.81 -5.46
CA THR A 96 -14.02 16.05 -6.48
C THR A 96 -14.27 14.62 -5.99
N THR A 97 -15.31 13.95 -6.48
CA THR A 97 -15.56 12.53 -6.18
C THR A 97 -14.31 11.69 -6.45
N PHE A 98 -13.56 11.99 -7.51
CA PHE A 98 -12.32 11.31 -7.85
C PHE A 98 -11.19 11.55 -6.83
N GLN A 99 -11.01 12.80 -6.37
CA GLN A 99 -9.94 13.15 -5.42
C GLN A 99 -10.30 12.90 -3.95
N SER A 100 -11.55 12.53 -3.67
CA SER A 100 -12.01 12.19 -2.32
C SER A 100 -11.61 10.79 -1.85
N ALA A 101 -11.09 9.95 -2.75
CA ALA A 101 -10.64 8.60 -2.41
C ALA A 101 -9.50 8.61 -1.39
N THR A 102 -9.67 7.88 -0.28
CA THR A 102 -8.62 7.64 0.73
C THR A 102 -7.48 6.79 0.17
N PHE A 103 -7.80 5.84 -0.70
CA PHE A 103 -6.82 5.00 -1.39
C PHE A 103 -7.23 4.89 -2.86
N GLY A 104 -6.36 5.24 -3.80
CA GLY A 104 -6.71 5.18 -5.21
C GLY A 104 -5.54 5.30 -6.17
N LYS A 105 -5.81 4.91 -7.42
CA LYS A 105 -4.94 5.21 -8.56
C LYS A 105 -5.37 6.55 -9.14
N LEU A 106 -4.74 7.64 -8.70
CA LEU A 106 -5.05 8.96 -9.23
C LEU A 106 -4.14 9.26 -10.42
N ILE A 107 -4.76 9.65 -11.53
CA ILE A 107 -4.07 10.25 -12.65
C ILE A 107 -4.10 11.74 -12.34
N ASN A 108 -2.94 12.34 -12.04
CA ASN A 108 -2.82 13.78 -12.11
C ASN A 108 -2.98 14.13 -13.60
N CYS A 109 -4.20 14.50 -13.98
CA CYS A 109 -4.48 15.11 -15.27
C CYS A 109 -3.80 16.47 -15.38
#